data_AF-A0A8J1VZQ2-F1
#
_entry.id   AF-A0A8J1VZQ2-F1
#
_cell.length_a   1.000
_cell.length_b   1.000
_cell.length_c   1.000
_cell.angle_alpha   90.00
_cell.angle_beta   90.00
_cell.angle_gamma   90.00
#
_symmetry.space_group_name_H-M   'P 1'
#
loop_
_entity.id
_entity.type
_entity.pdbx_description
1 polymer ?
#
loop_
_entity_poly.entity_id
_entity_poly.type
_entity_poly.pdbx_seq_one_letter_code
_entity_poly.pdbx_strand_id
1 'polypeptide(L)'
;MIPPDLEVVDTDVLIIGSGPAGCTYAKSLLEGSDFKVLMVEMGTQQSSILGENLKNAAYFQRNMDAFSHVIMGHLHQLDPGSKDLPGASATYAVGGMATHWTCATPRPHRDEMPTDLPYSGDDEECDRLYTIAEDMIGTHRNPFDDLIGQKIAKYFVVACGALLGPQLLHASGLGGDNNGRYLTDHPVAFTQVVLSDKHFAWARANLDGTLSSEEDPIPIPKHESDPQLYTPYTTEYPWHTQIHREAFQYGTLGNNVDPRTVIHLRWYGKQDPQRDNRIIFDDKQLDIWGLPSLSFACKLSKNDNERCERIYADMIKFAQALGPYLPGSEPHWRPYGQALHACGTTRIGSDPTTSVLDPYSRLHDHQNVY
;
A
#
# COMPACT_ATOMS: atom_id res chain seq x y z
N MET A 1 -30.59 5.62 -21.56
CA MET A 1 -31.73 6.37 -21.00
C MET A 1 -31.62 6.24 -19.50
N ILE A 2 -31.64 7.32 -18.73
CA ILE A 2 -31.52 7.23 -17.26
C ILE A 2 -32.84 6.68 -16.70
N PRO A 3 -32.83 5.68 -15.80
CA PRO A 3 -34.04 5.24 -15.10
C PRO A 3 -34.81 6.41 -14.46
N PRO A 4 -36.15 6.43 -14.54
CA PRO A 4 -36.96 7.60 -14.13
C PRO A 4 -36.98 7.85 -12.62
N ASP A 5 -36.48 6.89 -11.83
CA ASP A 5 -36.56 6.88 -10.36
C ASP A 5 -35.29 7.44 -9.69
N LEU A 6 -34.33 7.96 -10.47
CA LEU A 6 -33.02 8.42 -9.98
C LEU A 6 -32.98 9.93 -9.72
N GLU A 7 -32.50 10.30 -8.53
CA GLU A 7 -32.23 11.68 -8.15
C GLU A 7 -31.01 12.23 -8.92
N VAL A 8 -31.19 13.37 -9.60
CA VAL A 8 -30.10 14.11 -10.26
C VAL A 8 -29.61 15.22 -9.34
N VAL A 9 -28.31 15.26 -9.07
CA VAL A 9 -27.65 16.33 -8.31
C VAL A 9 -26.48 16.91 -9.11
N ASP A 10 -26.45 18.24 -9.19
CA ASP A 10 -25.50 19.04 -9.98
C ASP A 10 -24.21 19.34 -9.17
N THR A 11 -23.12 18.66 -9.53
CA THR A 11 -21.76 18.86 -8.99
C THR A 11 -20.74 19.08 -10.12
N ASP A 12 -19.53 19.52 -9.77
CA ASP A 12 -18.46 19.78 -10.76
C ASP A 12 -17.54 18.58 -10.97
N VAL A 13 -17.18 17.85 -9.91
CA VAL A 13 -16.20 16.74 -9.96
C VAL A 13 -16.71 15.49 -9.23
N LEU A 14 -16.69 14.33 -9.91
CA LEU A 14 -17.01 13.00 -9.40
C LEU A 14 -15.69 12.31 -9.03
N ILE A 15 -15.53 11.93 -7.77
CA ILE A 15 -14.37 11.19 -7.26
C ILE A 15 -14.88 9.85 -6.76
N ILE A 16 -14.42 8.76 -7.40
CA ILE A 16 -14.85 7.39 -7.10
C ILE A 16 -13.75 6.67 -6.33
N GLY A 17 -14.07 6.24 -5.11
CA GLY A 17 -13.11 5.71 -4.14
C GLY A 17 -12.69 6.80 -3.13
N SER A 18 -12.76 6.45 -1.84
CA SER A 18 -12.45 7.34 -0.71
C SER A 18 -11.10 7.05 -0.04
N GLY A 19 -10.23 6.28 -0.70
CA GLY A 19 -8.84 6.11 -0.26
C GLY A 19 -8.02 7.42 -0.40
N PRO A 20 -6.79 7.46 0.13
CA PRO A 20 -5.98 8.69 0.21
C PRO A 20 -5.85 9.46 -1.10
N ALA A 21 -5.72 8.79 -2.25
CA ALA A 21 -5.67 9.46 -3.55
C ALA A 21 -6.96 10.26 -3.86
N GLY A 22 -8.13 9.72 -3.51
CA GLY A 22 -9.41 10.42 -3.61
C GLY A 22 -9.48 11.62 -2.67
N CYS A 23 -8.95 11.48 -1.44
CA CYS A 23 -8.82 12.58 -0.47
C CYS A 23 -7.89 13.68 -0.97
N THR A 24 -6.74 13.34 -1.57
CA THR A 24 -5.83 14.28 -2.22
C THR A 24 -6.52 15.10 -3.30
N TYR A 25 -7.28 14.46 -4.19
CA TYR A 25 -8.08 15.17 -5.20
C TYR A 25 -9.17 16.06 -4.55
N ALA A 26 -9.92 15.53 -3.58
CA ALA A 26 -10.98 16.29 -2.91
C ALA A 26 -10.44 17.55 -2.22
N LYS A 27 -9.39 17.42 -1.42
CA LYS A 27 -8.68 18.52 -0.75
C LYS A 27 -8.15 19.53 -1.77
N SER A 28 -7.40 19.08 -2.77
CA SER A 28 -6.75 19.96 -3.77
C SER A 28 -7.73 20.75 -4.64
N LEU A 29 -8.96 20.25 -4.81
CA LEU A 29 -10.00 20.93 -5.59
C LEU A 29 -10.88 21.84 -4.71
N LEU A 30 -11.08 21.52 -3.43
CA LEU A 30 -11.83 22.37 -2.47
C LEU A 30 -10.97 23.53 -1.94
N GLU A 31 -9.65 23.35 -1.82
CA GLU A 31 -8.75 24.39 -1.33
C GLU A 31 -8.44 25.44 -2.42
N GLY A 32 -9.15 26.57 -2.34
CA GLY A 32 -8.91 27.73 -3.22
C GLY A 32 -9.75 27.78 -4.49
N SER A 33 -10.83 26.98 -4.58
CA SER A 33 -11.80 27.07 -5.69
C SER A 33 -13.25 26.97 -5.21
N ASP A 34 -14.19 27.40 -6.06
CA ASP A 34 -15.64 27.26 -5.85
C ASP A 34 -16.20 25.94 -6.40
N PHE A 35 -15.36 24.95 -6.74
CA PHE A 35 -15.84 23.67 -7.27
C PHE A 35 -16.78 22.97 -6.28
N LYS A 36 -17.91 22.48 -6.78
CA LYS A 36 -18.71 21.46 -6.10
C LYS A 36 -18.02 20.10 -6.23
N VAL A 37 -16.90 19.96 -5.52
CA VAL A 37 -16.19 18.69 -5.29
C VAL A 37 -16.88 17.93 -4.18
N LEU A 38 -16.72 16.62 -4.23
CA LEU A 38 -17.50 15.66 -3.46
C LEU A 38 -16.70 14.28 -3.58
N MET A 39 -17.05 13.16 -2.94
CA MET A 39 -16.33 11.83 -2.95
C MET A 39 -17.20 10.58 -2.59
N VAL A 40 -17.30 9.54 -3.45
CA VAL A 40 -18.14 8.31 -3.24
C VAL A 40 -17.28 7.13 -2.82
N GLU A 41 -17.89 6.23 -2.06
CA GLU A 41 -17.33 4.95 -1.64
C GLU A 41 -18.36 3.82 -1.83
N MET A 42 -17.89 2.62 -2.16
CA MET A 42 -18.72 1.40 -2.20
C MET A 42 -18.69 0.66 -0.86
N GLY A 43 -17.59 0.81 -0.13
CA GLY A 43 -17.46 0.42 1.26
C GLY A 43 -18.34 1.18 2.25
N THR A 44 -18.42 0.65 3.47
CA THR A 44 -19.14 1.30 4.58
C THR A 44 -18.19 2.05 5.52
N GLN A 45 -18.74 3.02 6.25
CA GLN A 45 -18.05 3.70 7.36
C GLN A 45 -17.87 2.72 8.53
N GLN A 46 -16.62 2.47 8.94
CA GLN A 46 -16.27 1.48 9.98
C GLN A 46 -16.14 2.10 11.39
N SER A 47 -16.25 3.42 11.49
CA SER A 47 -15.66 4.22 12.56
C SER A 47 -16.41 5.54 12.76
N SER A 48 -16.21 6.21 13.89
CA SER A 48 -16.88 7.49 14.20
C SER A 48 -16.44 8.64 13.32
N ILE A 49 -15.13 8.72 13.03
CA ILE A 49 -14.53 9.64 12.08
C ILE A 49 -14.46 8.89 10.73
N LEU A 50 -14.75 9.59 9.63
CA LEU A 50 -14.91 8.96 8.31
C LEU A 50 -13.54 8.62 7.72
N GLY A 51 -13.11 7.35 7.80
CA GLY A 51 -11.84 6.91 7.22
C GLY A 51 -10.62 6.99 8.14
N GLU A 52 -10.82 7.27 9.43
CA GLU A 52 -9.76 7.13 10.45
C GLU A 52 -9.10 5.75 10.41
N ASN A 53 -7.78 5.69 10.66
CA ASN A 53 -7.10 4.41 10.79
C ASN A 53 -7.65 3.67 12.03
N LEU A 54 -8.25 2.50 11.82
CA LEU A 54 -8.90 1.71 12.86
C LEU A 54 -7.92 1.28 13.97
N LYS A 55 -6.60 1.29 13.69
CA LYS A 55 -5.55 1.07 14.69
C LYS A 55 -5.50 2.19 15.74
N ASN A 56 -6.10 3.36 15.50
CA ASN A 56 -6.18 4.47 16.45
C ASN A 56 -7.02 4.14 17.70
N ALA A 57 -7.94 3.16 17.62
CA ALA A 57 -8.74 2.77 18.77
C ALA A 57 -7.87 2.25 19.92
N ALA A 58 -8.07 2.79 21.13
CA ALA A 58 -7.20 2.58 22.29
C ALA A 58 -7.03 1.11 22.75
N TYR A 59 -7.87 0.19 22.26
CA TYR A 59 -7.68 -1.24 22.42
C TYR A 59 -6.51 -1.77 21.58
N PHE A 60 -6.43 -1.43 20.29
CA PHE A 60 -5.36 -1.90 19.40
C PHE A 60 -4.02 -1.23 19.72
N GLN A 61 -4.03 0.03 20.17
CA GLN A 61 -2.87 0.71 20.76
C GLN A 61 -2.30 0.01 22.02
N ARG A 62 -3.04 -0.94 22.61
CA ARG A 62 -2.60 -1.76 23.77
C ARG A 62 -2.57 -3.27 23.48
N ASN A 63 -2.99 -3.67 22.29
CA ASN A 63 -3.05 -5.06 21.82
C ASN A 63 -2.94 -5.06 20.30
N MET A 64 -1.77 -4.65 19.78
CA MET A 64 -1.55 -4.47 18.34
C MET A 64 -1.69 -5.80 17.57
N ASP A 65 -1.30 -6.91 18.19
CA ASP A 65 -1.40 -8.25 17.59
C ASP A 65 -2.85 -8.62 17.25
N ALA A 66 -3.85 -8.13 18.03
CA ALA A 66 -5.27 -8.33 17.73
C ALA A 66 -5.79 -7.50 16.54
N PHE A 67 -5.06 -6.47 16.10
CA PHE A 67 -5.41 -5.70 14.90
C PHE A 67 -5.16 -6.49 13.60
N SER A 68 -4.36 -7.56 13.65
CA SER A 68 -4.22 -8.53 12.54
C SER A 68 -5.57 -9.04 12.04
N HIS A 69 -6.53 -9.30 12.94
CA HIS A 69 -7.87 -9.75 12.61
C HIS A 69 -8.74 -8.67 11.95
N VAL A 70 -8.50 -7.39 12.25
CA VAL A 70 -9.17 -6.28 11.56
C VAL A 70 -8.70 -6.22 10.12
N ILE A 71 -7.38 -6.26 9.88
CA ILE A 71 -6.79 -6.28 8.53
C ILE A 71 -7.33 -7.50 7.75
N MET A 72 -7.23 -8.70 8.31
CA MET A 72 -7.72 -9.93 7.65
C MET A 72 -9.23 -9.91 7.37
N GLY A 73 -10.04 -9.27 8.22
CA GLY A 73 -11.48 -9.10 8.00
C GLY A 73 -11.84 -8.08 6.91
N HIS A 74 -10.92 -7.17 6.56
CA HIS A 74 -11.10 -6.13 5.54
C HIS A 74 -10.41 -6.44 4.20
N LEU A 75 -9.67 -7.55 4.09
CA LEU A 75 -9.00 -7.97 2.85
C LEU A 75 -9.86 -8.98 2.08
N HIS A 76 -10.56 -8.49 1.07
CA HIS A 76 -11.36 -9.30 0.15
C HIS A 76 -10.48 -9.78 -1.00
N GLN A 77 -10.13 -11.07 -1.00
CA GLN A 77 -9.33 -11.70 -2.07
C GLN A 77 -10.08 -11.64 -3.42
N LEU A 78 -9.41 -11.15 -4.47
CA LEU A 78 -10.04 -10.83 -5.76
C LEU A 78 -10.09 -12.00 -6.75
N ASP A 79 -9.11 -12.89 -6.71
CA ASP A 79 -9.01 -14.11 -7.54
C ASP A 79 -8.73 -15.33 -6.63
N PRO A 80 -9.76 -15.88 -5.93
CA PRO A 80 -9.58 -16.97 -4.97
C PRO A 80 -9.17 -18.27 -5.66
N GLY A 81 -7.88 -18.59 -5.58
CA GLY A 81 -7.26 -19.73 -6.26
C GLY A 81 -6.26 -19.35 -7.35
N SER A 82 -6.04 -18.04 -7.59
CA SER A 82 -4.98 -17.54 -8.46
C SER A 82 -3.62 -18.17 -8.13
N LYS A 83 -2.85 -18.51 -9.16
CA LYS A 83 -1.45 -18.93 -9.02
C LYS A 83 -0.48 -17.78 -9.26
N ASP A 84 -0.94 -16.80 -10.03
CA ASP A 84 -0.15 -15.69 -10.56
C ASP A 84 -0.16 -14.49 -9.61
N LEU A 85 -1.25 -14.26 -8.86
CA LEU A 85 -1.30 -13.23 -7.81
C LEU A 85 -2.18 -13.64 -6.61
N PRO A 86 -1.88 -14.77 -5.92
CA PRO A 86 -2.72 -15.35 -4.86
C PRO A 86 -3.06 -14.43 -3.68
N GLY A 87 -2.23 -13.42 -3.39
CA GLY A 87 -2.47 -12.46 -2.31
C GLY A 87 -3.33 -11.26 -2.71
N ALA A 88 -3.66 -11.09 -3.99
CA ALA A 88 -4.39 -9.93 -4.51
C ALA A 88 -5.73 -9.74 -3.81
N SER A 89 -5.86 -8.61 -3.10
CA SER A 89 -7.02 -8.30 -2.25
C SER A 89 -7.38 -6.82 -2.34
N ALA A 90 -8.65 -6.49 -2.11
CA ALA A 90 -9.14 -5.12 -1.95
C ALA A 90 -9.79 -4.89 -0.58
N THR A 91 -10.03 -3.64 -0.21
CA THR A 91 -10.77 -3.25 1.00
C THR A 91 -11.89 -2.29 0.63
N TYR A 92 -13.12 -2.63 1.01
CA TYR A 92 -14.31 -1.83 0.77
C TYR A 92 -14.72 -1.12 2.08
N ALA A 93 -14.08 0.01 2.36
CA ALA A 93 -14.36 0.87 3.52
C ALA A 93 -14.22 2.35 3.15
N VAL A 94 -14.88 3.25 3.89
CA VAL A 94 -14.52 4.68 3.84
C VAL A 94 -13.07 4.84 4.29
N GLY A 95 -12.23 5.52 3.50
CA GLY A 95 -10.76 5.55 3.68
C GLY A 95 -10.02 4.41 2.96
N GLY A 96 -10.72 3.44 2.37
CA GLY A 96 -10.11 2.29 1.68
C GLY A 96 -9.14 1.51 2.58
N MET A 97 -7.98 1.14 2.06
CA MET A 97 -6.92 0.48 2.84
C MET A 97 -6.26 1.38 3.89
N ALA A 98 -6.41 2.71 3.83
CA ALA A 98 -5.81 3.60 4.85
C ALA A 98 -6.45 3.43 6.24
N THR A 99 -7.63 2.81 6.30
CA THR A 99 -8.25 2.33 7.55
C THR A 99 -7.41 1.30 8.31
N HIS A 100 -6.43 0.64 7.67
CA HIS A 100 -5.63 -0.42 8.30
C HIS A 100 -4.17 -0.52 7.85
N TRP A 101 -3.73 0.34 6.92
CA TRP A 101 -2.35 0.38 6.43
C TRP A 101 -1.28 0.68 7.50
N THR A 102 -0.03 0.39 7.15
CA THR A 102 1.15 0.54 8.00
C THR A 102 1.77 1.95 7.99
N CYS A 103 1.17 2.91 7.29
CA CYS A 103 1.59 4.31 7.22
C CYS A 103 3.03 4.57 6.74
N ALA A 104 3.67 3.60 6.06
CA ALA A 104 5.02 3.75 5.54
C ALA A 104 5.03 4.51 4.20
N THR A 105 5.50 5.76 4.21
CA THR A 105 5.49 6.69 3.06
C THR A 105 6.90 7.13 2.60
N PRO A 106 7.83 6.21 2.26
CA PRO A 106 9.14 6.59 1.75
C PRO A 106 9.03 7.25 0.36
N ARG A 107 9.80 8.31 0.11
CA ARG A 107 10.02 8.81 -1.25
C ARG A 107 10.77 7.74 -2.08
N PRO A 108 10.35 7.44 -3.32
CA PRO A 108 11.02 6.46 -4.17
C PRO A 108 12.38 6.96 -4.66
N HIS A 109 13.28 6.04 -4.97
CA HIS A 109 14.55 6.35 -5.63
C HIS A 109 14.33 6.67 -7.12
N ARG A 110 15.23 7.43 -7.76
CA ARG A 110 15.07 7.81 -9.18
C ARG A 110 15.04 6.62 -10.14
N ASP A 111 15.67 5.50 -9.78
CA ASP A 111 15.58 4.23 -10.53
C ASP A 111 14.18 3.59 -10.50
N GLU A 112 13.30 4.02 -9.58
CA GLU A 112 11.93 3.54 -9.41
C GLU A 112 10.90 4.47 -10.09
N MET A 113 11.32 5.70 -10.44
CA MET A 113 10.48 6.69 -11.11
C MET A 113 10.34 6.41 -12.62
N PRO A 114 9.18 6.72 -13.23
CA PRO A 114 9.03 6.79 -14.68
C PRO A 114 10.01 7.80 -15.29
N THR A 115 10.55 7.51 -16.47
CA THR A 115 11.54 8.35 -17.17
C THR A 115 10.97 9.11 -18.37
N ASP A 116 9.69 8.92 -18.69
CA ASP A 116 8.98 9.44 -19.85
C ASP A 116 8.01 10.60 -19.55
N LEU A 117 8.09 11.19 -18.35
CA LEU A 117 7.20 12.27 -17.90
C LEU A 117 7.93 13.63 -17.93
N PRO A 118 7.23 14.77 -18.09
CA PRO A 118 7.88 16.07 -18.29
C PRO A 118 8.68 16.53 -17.06
N TYR A 119 8.37 16.01 -15.87
CA TYR A 119 9.08 16.26 -14.61
C TYR A 119 10.09 15.15 -14.24
N SER A 120 10.26 14.09 -15.04
CA SER A 120 11.17 12.96 -14.74
C SER A 120 12.67 13.33 -14.65
N GLY A 121 13.04 14.51 -15.15
CA GLY A 121 14.38 15.10 -15.02
C GLY A 121 14.41 16.40 -14.22
N ASP A 122 13.31 16.75 -13.56
CA ASP A 122 13.16 17.95 -12.73
C ASP A 122 13.13 17.53 -11.27
N ASP A 123 14.33 17.46 -10.66
CA ASP A 123 14.50 17.07 -9.26
C ASP A 123 13.83 18.13 -8.31
N GLU A 124 13.64 19.39 -8.73
CA GLU A 124 12.97 20.45 -7.93
C GLU A 124 11.44 20.30 -7.95
N GLU A 125 10.83 20.07 -9.12
CA GLU A 125 9.38 19.79 -9.22
C GLU A 125 9.03 18.48 -8.52
N CYS A 126 9.89 17.45 -8.61
CA CYS A 126 9.72 16.21 -7.85
C CYS A 126 9.78 16.46 -6.34
N ASP A 127 10.75 17.22 -5.84
CA ASP A 127 10.86 17.57 -4.41
C ASP A 127 9.63 18.36 -3.92
N ARG A 128 9.14 19.31 -4.72
CA ARG A 128 7.92 20.09 -4.45
C ARG A 128 6.68 19.20 -4.36
N LEU A 129 6.49 18.29 -5.33
CA LEU A 129 5.34 17.39 -5.37
C LEU A 129 5.37 16.38 -4.21
N TYR A 130 6.54 15.82 -3.87
CA TYR A 130 6.65 14.95 -2.70
C TYR A 130 6.44 15.71 -1.39
N THR A 131 6.97 16.92 -1.24
CA THR A 131 6.74 17.74 -0.03
C THR A 131 5.25 18.06 0.16
N ILE A 132 4.52 18.37 -0.91
CA ILE A 132 3.05 18.56 -0.85
C ILE A 132 2.33 17.26 -0.47
N ALA A 133 2.70 16.11 -1.05
CA ALA A 133 2.11 14.82 -0.71
C ALA A 133 2.40 14.43 0.75
N GLU A 134 3.59 14.73 1.24
CA GLU A 134 4.02 14.53 2.62
C GLU A 134 3.22 15.42 3.60
N ASP A 135 3.05 16.71 3.32
CA ASP A 135 2.19 17.60 4.12
C ASP A 135 0.72 17.16 4.09
N MET A 136 0.20 16.69 2.95
CA MET A 136 -1.19 16.24 2.81
C MET A 136 -1.51 14.94 3.55
N ILE A 137 -0.59 13.99 3.59
CA ILE A 137 -0.78 12.69 4.27
C ILE A 137 -0.26 12.70 5.71
N GLY A 138 0.38 13.80 6.13
CA GLY A 138 1.09 13.87 7.40
C GLY A 138 2.31 12.94 7.45
N THR A 139 3.10 12.83 6.37
CA THR A 139 4.43 12.21 6.45
C THR A 139 5.31 13.08 7.34
N HIS A 140 5.31 12.73 8.61
CA HIS A 140 6.03 13.39 9.68
C HIS A 140 6.72 12.30 10.50
N ARG A 141 7.48 12.72 11.52
CA ARG A 141 7.81 11.80 12.62
C ARG A 141 6.65 11.65 13.64
N ASN A 142 5.46 12.26 13.43
CA ASN A 142 4.16 12.10 14.15
C ASN A 142 2.99 12.93 13.48
N PRO A 143 1.80 12.38 13.09
CA PRO A 143 0.72 13.13 12.34
C PRO A 143 -0.82 12.79 12.57
N PHE A 144 -1.76 13.57 11.95
CA PHE A 144 -3.27 13.49 11.80
C PHE A 144 -3.75 14.59 10.75
N ASP A 145 -4.95 14.82 10.13
CA ASP A 145 -6.30 14.22 9.78
C ASP A 145 -7.11 15.31 8.94
N ASP A 146 -8.28 15.23 8.22
CA ASP A 146 -9.19 14.24 7.54
C ASP A 146 -10.39 14.96 6.75
N LEU A 147 -11.30 14.24 6.01
CA LEU A 147 -12.75 14.52 5.62
C LEU A 147 -13.25 14.77 4.13
N ILE A 148 -14.58 14.50 3.83
CA ILE A 148 -15.15 13.67 2.67
C ILE A 148 -16.64 13.95 2.15
N GLY A 149 -17.11 13.39 0.96
CA GLY A 149 -18.53 12.97 0.58
C GLY A 149 -19.13 13.37 -0.84
N GLN A 150 -19.92 12.58 -1.68
CA GLN A 150 -20.22 12.78 -3.20
C GLN A 150 -21.69 13.00 -3.76
N LYS A 151 -21.85 13.37 -5.08
CA LYS A 151 -22.81 12.90 -6.18
C LYS A 151 -22.35 12.96 -7.70
N ILE A 152 -23.01 13.65 -8.66
CA ILE A 152 -22.81 13.51 -10.16
C ILE A 152 -22.17 14.78 -10.79
N ALA A 153 -21.30 14.63 -11.81
CA ALA A 153 -20.30 15.65 -12.19
C ALA A 153 -20.04 15.94 -13.67
N LYS A 154 -19.21 16.98 -13.91
CA LYS A 154 -18.62 17.39 -15.19
C LYS A 154 -17.27 16.71 -15.46
N TYR A 155 -16.46 16.56 -14.41
CA TYR A 155 -15.16 15.85 -14.40
C TYR A 155 -15.24 14.58 -13.55
N PHE A 156 -14.41 13.59 -13.86
CA PHE A 156 -14.42 12.25 -13.26
C PHE A 156 -13.00 11.88 -12.82
N VAL A 157 -12.88 11.28 -11.63
CA VAL A 157 -11.62 10.82 -11.03
C VAL A 157 -11.83 9.40 -10.48
N VAL A 158 -11.04 8.42 -10.95
CA VAL A 158 -11.17 7.00 -10.61
C VAL A 158 -10.09 6.59 -9.60
N ALA A 159 -10.29 6.95 -8.34
CA ALA A 159 -9.39 6.68 -7.21
C ALA A 159 -9.63 5.31 -6.51
N CYS A 160 -10.26 4.34 -7.19
CA CYS A 160 -10.66 3.03 -6.63
C CYS A 160 -9.50 2.06 -6.30
N GLY A 161 -8.24 2.50 -6.38
CA GLY A 161 -7.06 1.64 -6.20
C GLY A 161 -6.72 0.78 -7.43
N ALA A 162 -5.49 0.29 -7.48
CA ALA A 162 -4.86 -0.22 -8.70
C ALA A 162 -5.48 -1.49 -9.31
N LEU A 163 -6.33 -2.23 -8.59
CA LEU A 163 -6.98 -3.44 -9.11
C LEU A 163 -8.45 -3.22 -9.49
N LEU A 164 -9.14 -2.31 -8.81
CA LEU A 164 -10.57 -2.01 -9.06
C LEU A 164 -10.79 -0.81 -9.98
N GLY A 165 -9.86 0.15 -10.03
CA GLY A 165 -9.86 1.22 -11.03
C GLY A 165 -9.91 0.66 -12.47
N PRO A 166 -9.02 -0.27 -12.84
CA PRO A 166 -9.09 -0.99 -14.12
C PRO A 166 -10.42 -1.71 -14.37
N GLN A 167 -11.00 -2.33 -13.34
CA GLN A 167 -12.29 -3.04 -13.41
C GLN A 167 -13.42 -2.07 -13.75
N LEU A 168 -13.47 -0.91 -13.09
CA LEU A 168 -14.48 0.12 -13.33
C LEU A 168 -14.31 0.77 -14.71
N LEU A 169 -13.07 1.03 -15.14
CA LEU A 169 -12.80 1.52 -16.49
C LEU A 169 -13.26 0.49 -17.54
N HIS A 170 -12.90 -0.79 -17.39
CA HIS A 170 -13.31 -1.87 -18.28
C HIS A 170 -14.83 -2.01 -18.35
N ALA A 171 -15.51 -2.06 -17.19
CA ALA A 171 -16.97 -2.10 -17.11
C ALA A 171 -17.66 -0.86 -17.73
N SER A 172 -16.96 0.27 -17.81
CA SER A 172 -17.41 1.51 -18.47
C SER A 172 -17.05 1.60 -19.96
N GLY A 173 -16.29 0.64 -20.50
CA GLY A 173 -15.78 0.67 -21.88
C GLY A 173 -14.59 1.61 -22.10
N LEU A 174 -13.84 1.94 -21.04
CA LEU A 174 -12.75 2.93 -21.02
C LEU A 174 -11.36 2.29 -20.85
N GLY A 175 -10.31 3.07 -21.10
CA GLY A 175 -8.90 2.73 -20.83
C GLY A 175 -8.17 1.94 -21.92
N GLY A 176 -8.88 1.41 -22.92
CA GLY A 176 -8.29 0.78 -24.12
C GLY A 176 -7.47 -0.50 -23.86
N ASP A 177 -6.69 -0.94 -24.85
CA ASP A 177 -5.89 -2.19 -24.75
C ASP A 177 -4.80 -2.14 -23.66
N ASN A 178 -4.41 -0.96 -23.17
CA ASN A 178 -3.43 -0.87 -22.08
C ASN A 178 -4.06 -1.01 -20.68
N ASN A 179 -5.39 -0.94 -20.55
CA ASN A 179 -6.07 -1.10 -19.26
C ASN A 179 -5.76 -2.47 -18.62
N GLY A 180 -5.39 -2.46 -17.36
CA GLY A 180 -5.01 -3.64 -16.59
C GLY A 180 -3.64 -4.25 -16.96
N ARG A 181 -2.93 -3.77 -18.00
CA ARG A 181 -1.61 -4.28 -18.42
C ARG A 181 -0.46 -3.65 -17.62
N TYR A 182 0.75 -4.18 -17.82
CA TYR A 182 1.96 -3.76 -17.10
C TYR A 182 1.83 -3.88 -15.58
N LEU A 183 0.96 -4.81 -15.14
CA LEU A 183 0.73 -5.10 -13.73
C LEU A 183 2.05 -5.52 -13.06
N THR A 184 2.43 -4.75 -12.04
CA THR A 184 3.55 -5.06 -11.16
C THR A 184 3.12 -5.07 -9.70
N ASP A 185 3.69 -5.96 -8.90
CA ASP A 185 3.56 -5.98 -7.44
C ASP A 185 4.92 -6.39 -6.83
N HIS A 186 5.11 -6.19 -5.53
CA HIS A 186 6.39 -6.44 -4.87
C HIS A 186 6.48 -7.88 -4.32
N PRO A 187 7.40 -8.75 -4.80
CA PRO A 187 7.75 -9.96 -4.07
C PRO A 187 8.33 -9.59 -2.69
N VAL A 188 7.76 -10.17 -1.62
CA VAL A 188 8.14 -9.86 -0.23
C VAL A 188 8.76 -11.08 0.45
N ALA A 189 10.02 -10.96 0.87
CA ALA A 189 10.63 -11.89 1.80
C ALA A 189 10.31 -11.46 3.24
N PHE A 190 9.97 -12.41 4.11
CA PHE A 190 9.61 -12.16 5.50
C PHE A 190 10.31 -13.12 6.47
N THR A 191 10.65 -12.63 7.65
CA THR A 191 11.00 -13.42 8.83
C THR A 191 10.74 -12.62 10.11
N GLN A 192 10.60 -13.30 11.24
CA GLN A 192 10.67 -12.70 12.58
C GLN A 192 11.93 -13.21 13.28
N VAL A 193 12.65 -12.33 13.98
CA VAL A 193 13.85 -12.67 14.76
C VAL A 193 13.68 -12.29 16.22
N VAL A 194 14.32 -13.04 17.11
CA VAL A 194 14.46 -12.70 18.53
C VAL A 194 15.83 -12.07 18.74
N LEU A 195 15.88 -10.88 19.35
CA LEU A 195 17.13 -10.19 19.68
C LEU A 195 18.00 -11.05 20.62
N SER A 196 19.26 -11.27 20.24
CA SER A 196 20.22 -12.02 21.06
C SER A 196 20.76 -11.22 22.24
N ASP A 197 21.04 -11.89 23.36
CA ASP A 197 21.55 -11.33 24.63
C ASP A 197 22.75 -10.38 24.47
N LYS A 198 23.58 -10.57 23.44
CA LYS A 198 24.69 -9.67 23.08
C LYS A 198 24.24 -8.21 22.94
N HIS A 199 23.02 -7.97 22.43
CA HIS A 199 22.44 -6.64 22.25
C HIS A 199 21.92 -6.08 23.58
N PHE A 200 21.40 -6.93 24.47
CA PHE A 200 20.99 -6.52 25.81
C PHE A 200 22.19 -6.16 26.68
N ALA A 201 23.28 -6.94 26.60
CA ALA A 201 24.55 -6.64 27.23
C ALA A 201 25.18 -5.34 26.67
N TRP A 202 25.11 -5.12 25.35
CA TRP A 202 25.53 -3.86 24.74
C TRP A 202 24.69 -2.68 25.24
N ALA A 203 23.37 -2.79 25.27
CA ALA A 203 22.47 -1.74 25.73
C ALA A 203 22.79 -1.31 27.17
N ARG A 204 22.87 -2.25 28.12
CA ARG A 204 23.22 -1.97 29.53
C ARG A 204 24.61 -1.35 29.72
N ALA A 205 25.52 -1.53 28.76
CA ALA A 205 26.88 -0.98 28.82
C ALA A 205 27.05 0.37 28.10
N ASN A 206 26.08 0.81 27.28
CA ASN A 206 26.24 1.97 26.38
C ASN A 206 25.07 2.97 26.41
N LEU A 207 23.91 2.63 26.96
CA LEU A 207 22.73 3.51 27.04
C LEU A 207 22.43 3.91 28.49
N ASP A 208 22.19 5.20 28.73
CA ASP A 208 21.91 5.77 30.04
C ASP A 208 20.44 6.16 30.24
N GLY A 209 19.98 6.15 31.50
CA GLY A 209 18.72 6.77 31.94
C GLY A 209 17.39 6.15 31.47
N THR A 210 17.39 5.27 30.47
CA THR A 210 16.17 4.86 29.73
C THR A 210 15.89 3.36 29.72
N LEU A 211 16.69 2.53 30.39
CA LEU A 211 16.52 1.08 30.41
C LEU A 211 15.57 0.59 31.52
N SER A 212 15.09 -0.65 31.41
CA SER A 212 14.37 -1.34 32.49
C SER A 212 15.27 -1.62 33.70
N SER A 213 14.64 -1.88 34.84
CA SER A 213 15.30 -2.30 36.09
C SER A 213 16.23 -3.50 35.90
N GLU A 214 17.31 -3.58 36.68
CA GLU A 214 18.26 -4.72 36.63
C GLU A 214 17.61 -6.09 36.93
N GLU A 215 16.46 -6.10 37.61
CA GLU A 215 15.66 -7.31 37.88
C GLU A 215 14.88 -7.84 36.66
N ASP A 216 14.61 -7.00 35.65
CA ASP A 216 13.99 -7.44 34.39
C ASP A 216 15.12 -7.85 33.43
N PRO A 217 15.22 -9.11 32.98
CA PRO A 217 16.35 -9.56 32.15
C PRO A 217 16.45 -8.77 30.83
N ILE A 218 15.30 -8.32 30.29
CA ILE A 218 15.22 -7.57 29.04
C ILE A 218 15.33 -6.07 29.36
N PRO A 219 16.39 -5.36 28.90
CA PRO A 219 16.65 -3.97 29.25
C PRO A 219 15.68 -2.96 28.59
N ILE A 220 14.78 -3.44 27.73
CA ILE A 220 13.81 -2.62 26.99
C ILE A 220 12.62 -2.27 27.91
N PRO A 221 12.23 -1.00 28.08
CA PRO A 221 11.04 -0.63 28.86
C PRO A 221 9.75 -1.30 28.38
N LYS A 222 8.82 -1.55 29.31
CA LYS A 222 7.49 -2.15 29.00
C LYS A 222 6.52 -1.20 28.30
N HIS A 223 6.95 0.03 28.05
CA HIS A 223 6.24 1.10 27.34
C HIS A 223 7.14 1.74 26.27
N GLU A 224 8.23 1.05 25.88
CA GLU A 224 9.05 1.47 24.76
C GLU A 224 8.26 1.35 23.45
N SER A 225 8.48 2.26 22.51
CA SER A 225 7.83 2.20 21.20
C SER A 225 8.39 1.04 20.38
N ASP A 226 7.51 0.37 19.65
CA ASP A 226 7.90 -0.61 18.64
C ASP A 226 8.82 0.04 17.59
N PRO A 227 9.95 -0.59 17.20
CA PRO A 227 10.89 -0.02 16.26
C PRO A 227 10.24 0.18 14.89
N GLN A 228 10.61 1.26 14.19
CA GLN A 228 10.23 1.56 12.81
C GLN A 228 11.48 2.02 12.04
N LEU A 229 12.29 1.07 11.57
CA LEU A 229 13.52 1.33 10.83
C LEU A 229 13.41 0.81 9.39
N TYR A 230 14.15 1.43 8.48
CA TYR A 230 14.29 0.98 7.10
C TYR A 230 15.69 1.30 6.57
N THR A 231 16.12 0.55 5.55
CA THR A 231 17.17 0.99 4.62
C THR A 231 16.50 1.48 3.33
N PRO A 232 16.86 2.65 2.81
CA PRO A 232 16.31 3.13 1.54
C PRO A 232 16.77 2.25 0.37
N TYR A 233 15.97 2.21 -0.71
CA TYR A 233 16.38 1.64 -1.99
C TYR A 233 17.67 2.31 -2.48
N THR A 234 18.57 1.53 -3.08
CA THR A 234 19.71 2.05 -3.85
C THR A 234 19.93 1.22 -5.11
N THR A 235 20.67 1.73 -6.10
CA THR A 235 21.01 0.94 -7.30
C THR A 235 21.82 -0.34 -6.97
N GLU A 236 22.59 -0.35 -5.86
CA GLU A 236 23.30 -1.55 -5.38
C GLU A 236 22.34 -2.52 -4.66
N TYR A 237 21.46 -1.99 -3.80
CA TYR A 237 20.43 -2.73 -3.05
C TYR A 237 19.02 -2.31 -3.55
N PRO A 238 18.57 -2.81 -4.72
CA PRO A 238 17.31 -2.42 -5.35
C PRO A 238 16.09 -3.09 -4.69
N TRP A 239 15.93 -2.86 -3.40
CA TRP A 239 14.82 -3.31 -2.57
C TRP A 239 14.62 -2.36 -1.38
N HIS A 240 13.36 -2.16 -1.00
CA HIS A 240 13.01 -1.48 0.25
C HIS A 240 12.98 -2.48 1.41
N THR A 241 13.32 -2.05 2.62
CA THR A 241 13.29 -2.91 3.82
C THR A 241 12.43 -2.28 4.91
N GLN A 242 11.73 -3.11 5.69
CA GLN A 242 11.11 -2.70 6.96
C GLN A 242 11.66 -3.59 8.07
N ILE A 243 12.27 -2.94 9.07
CA ILE A 243 12.94 -3.53 10.23
C ILE A 243 12.20 -2.99 11.44
N HIS A 244 11.10 -3.66 11.80
CA HIS A 244 10.07 -3.03 12.62
C HIS A 244 9.20 -4.00 13.42
N ARG A 245 8.21 -3.49 14.14
CA ARG A 245 7.08 -4.27 14.66
C ARG A 245 5.78 -3.67 14.14
N GLU A 246 4.79 -4.53 13.86
CA GLU A 246 3.53 -4.13 13.22
C GLU A 246 2.44 -5.18 13.45
N ALA A 247 1.16 -4.78 13.34
CA ALA A 247 -0.02 -5.63 13.52
C ALA A 247 -0.17 -6.75 12.49
N PHE A 248 0.28 -6.55 11.24
CA PHE A 248 0.10 -7.55 10.19
C PHE A 248 1.11 -8.72 10.34
N GLN A 249 0.77 -9.63 11.25
CA GLN A 249 1.52 -10.82 11.61
C GLN A 249 0.89 -12.07 10.98
N TYR A 250 1.72 -13.07 10.74
CA TYR A 250 1.35 -14.32 10.06
C TYR A 250 1.30 -15.53 11.01
N GLY A 251 1.12 -15.25 12.30
CA GLY A 251 1.01 -16.19 13.42
C GLY A 251 0.83 -15.39 14.71
N THR A 252 0.32 -16.03 15.76
CA THR A 252 0.32 -15.44 17.11
C THR A 252 1.67 -15.65 17.77
N LEU A 253 2.18 -14.62 18.44
CA LEU A 253 3.29 -14.79 19.37
C LEU A 253 2.86 -15.77 20.47
N GLY A 254 3.54 -16.92 20.54
CA GLY A 254 3.32 -17.87 21.63
C GLY A 254 3.78 -17.28 22.96
N ASN A 255 3.04 -17.56 24.04
CA ASN A 255 3.22 -17.02 25.41
C ASN A 255 4.61 -17.21 26.05
N ASN A 256 5.57 -17.83 25.34
CA ASN A 256 6.91 -18.18 25.81
C ASN A 256 7.99 -17.18 25.32
N VAL A 257 7.64 -16.16 24.52
CA VAL A 257 8.57 -15.14 24.01
C VAL A 257 8.06 -13.75 24.38
N ASP A 258 8.92 -12.92 24.97
CA ASP A 258 8.56 -11.55 25.33
C ASP A 258 8.52 -10.65 24.08
N PRO A 259 7.40 -9.96 23.79
CA PRO A 259 7.22 -9.23 22.53
C PRO A 259 8.25 -8.12 22.32
N ARG A 260 8.83 -7.53 23.39
CA ARG A 260 9.89 -6.51 23.31
C ARG A 260 11.13 -6.99 22.57
N THR A 261 11.32 -8.32 22.49
CA THR A 261 12.52 -8.96 21.91
C THR A 261 12.35 -9.33 20.44
N VAL A 262 11.15 -9.21 19.87
CA VAL A 262 10.85 -9.72 18.52
C VAL A 262 10.84 -8.60 17.50
N ILE A 263 11.62 -8.76 16.43
CA ILE A 263 11.67 -7.83 15.28
C ILE A 263 11.11 -8.53 14.04
N HIS A 264 10.28 -7.83 13.27
CA HIS A 264 9.82 -8.24 11.95
C HIS A 264 10.74 -7.67 10.87
N LEU A 265 11.10 -8.52 9.91
CA LEU A 265 11.90 -8.14 8.75
C LEU A 265 11.05 -8.38 7.49
N ARG A 266 10.83 -7.33 6.68
CA ARG A 266 10.15 -7.41 5.37
C ARG A 266 11.03 -6.76 4.30
N TRP A 267 11.52 -7.55 3.35
CA TRP A 267 12.28 -7.04 2.21
C TRP A 267 11.39 -7.07 0.97
N TYR A 268 11.17 -5.91 0.36
CA TYR A 268 10.30 -5.70 -0.80
C TYR A 268 11.14 -5.53 -2.06
N GLY A 269 11.09 -6.49 -2.98
CA GLY A 269 11.76 -6.37 -4.27
C GLY A 269 10.94 -5.54 -5.25
N LYS A 270 11.58 -4.60 -5.96
CA LYS A 270 11.03 -4.02 -7.19
C LYS A 270 10.77 -5.11 -8.22
N GLN A 271 9.69 -5.01 -9.00
CA GLN A 271 9.48 -5.80 -10.22
C GLN A 271 9.67 -4.94 -11.48
N ASP A 272 10.23 -5.53 -12.54
CA ASP A 272 10.36 -4.89 -13.86
C ASP A 272 9.04 -5.01 -14.66
N PRO A 273 8.46 -3.90 -15.17
CA PRO A 273 7.18 -3.91 -15.88
C PRO A 273 7.18 -4.76 -17.17
N GLN A 274 6.18 -5.62 -17.33
CA GLN A 274 6.01 -6.49 -18.49
C GLN A 274 4.59 -6.35 -19.07
N ARG A 275 4.45 -6.06 -20.37
CA ARG A 275 3.13 -5.90 -21.05
C ARG A 275 2.23 -7.14 -20.95
N ASP A 276 2.84 -8.32 -20.85
CA ASP A 276 2.13 -9.59 -20.64
C ASP A 276 1.45 -9.68 -19.28
N ASN A 277 2.07 -9.10 -18.23
CA ASN A 277 1.51 -9.10 -16.89
C ASN A 277 0.28 -8.19 -16.89
N ARG A 278 -0.87 -8.76 -16.53
CA ARG A 278 -2.14 -8.07 -16.62
C ARG A 278 -3.23 -8.63 -15.73
N ILE A 279 -4.21 -7.78 -15.46
CA ILE A 279 -5.56 -8.18 -15.10
C ILE A 279 -6.27 -8.76 -16.35
N ILE A 280 -7.12 -9.75 -16.15
CA ILE A 280 -8.02 -10.34 -17.14
C ILE A 280 -9.44 -10.21 -16.60
N PHE A 281 -10.31 -9.55 -17.36
CA PHE A 281 -11.72 -9.34 -17.03
C PHE A 281 -12.60 -10.39 -17.72
N ASP A 282 -13.63 -10.89 -17.05
CA ASP A 282 -14.69 -11.71 -17.66
C ASP A 282 -16.07 -11.03 -17.52
N ASP A 283 -16.66 -10.63 -18.64
CA ASP A 283 -17.96 -9.93 -18.70
C ASP A 283 -19.18 -10.86 -18.44
N LYS A 284 -18.97 -12.18 -18.38
CA LYS A 284 -20.02 -13.19 -18.18
C LYS A 284 -20.06 -13.70 -16.75
N GLN A 285 -18.90 -13.82 -16.11
CA GLN A 285 -18.80 -14.11 -14.69
C GLN A 285 -18.65 -12.79 -13.93
N LEU A 286 -19.71 -12.39 -13.24
CA LEU A 286 -19.70 -11.18 -12.42
C LEU A 286 -19.20 -11.48 -11.00
N ASP A 287 -18.65 -10.48 -10.34
CA ASP A 287 -18.27 -10.51 -8.93
C ASP A 287 -19.48 -10.29 -7.99
N ILE A 288 -19.22 -10.18 -6.68
CA ILE A 288 -20.25 -9.96 -5.65
C ILE A 288 -20.96 -8.60 -5.75
N TRP A 289 -20.43 -7.66 -6.54
CA TRP A 289 -20.97 -6.32 -6.77
C TRP A 289 -21.68 -6.20 -8.13
N GLY A 290 -21.61 -7.23 -8.97
CA GLY A 290 -22.16 -7.24 -10.33
C GLY A 290 -21.23 -6.65 -11.38
N LEU A 291 -19.94 -6.45 -11.08
CA LEU A 291 -18.92 -6.01 -12.03
C LEU A 291 -18.26 -7.23 -12.72
N PRO A 292 -17.68 -7.08 -13.92
CA PRO A 292 -16.87 -8.13 -14.56
C PRO A 292 -15.80 -8.67 -13.59
N SER A 293 -15.74 -10.00 -13.41
CA SER A 293 -14.82 -10.59 -12.44
C SER A 293 -13.36 -10.50 -12.89
N LEU A 294 -12.46 -10.59 -11.92
CA LEU A 294 -11.02 -10.40 -12.09
C LEU A 294 -10.28 -11.74 -11.99
N SER A 295 -9.31 -11.92 -12.87
CA SER A 295 -8.26 -12.93 -12.74
C SER A 295 -6.92 -12.36 -13.18
N PHE A 296 -5.81 -12.98 -12.77
CA PHE A 296 -4.47 -12.44 -13.02
C PHE A 296 -3.63 -13.35 -13.92
N ALA A 297 -2.89 -12.73 -14.84
CA ALA A 297 -1.74 -13.34 -15.50
C ALA A 297 -0.51 -12.51 -15.14
N CYS A 298 0.40 -13.02 -14.31
CA CYS A 298 1.52 -12.26 -13.76
C CYS A 298 2.71 -13.15 -13.43
N LYS A 299 3.90 -12.76 -13.90
CA LYS A 299 5.15 -13.50 -13.68
C LYS A 299 6.32 -12.57 -13.36
N LEU A 300 7.19 -13.01 -12.45
CA LEU A 300 8.52 -12.42 -12.27
C LEU A 300 9.39 -12.73 -13.50
N SER A 301 10.09 -11.73 -14.04
CA SER A 301 11.07 -11.91 -15.11
C SER A 301 12.33 -12.62 -14.61
N LYS A 302 13.25 -12.99 -15.52
CA LYS A 302 14.56 -13.52 -15.13
C LYS A 302 15.33 -12.55 -14.21
N ASN A 303 15.29 -11.25 -14.51
CA ASN A 303 15.96 -10.22 -13.71
C ASN A 303 15.32 -10.06 -12.32
N ASP A 304 13.99 -10.17 -12.24
CA ASP A 304 13.27 -10.13 -10.96
C ASP A 304 13.60 -11.34 -10.08
N ASN A 305 13.73 -12.53 -10.66
CA ASN A 305 14.14 -13.73 -9.91
C ASN A 305 15.59 -13.62 -9.41
N GLU A 306 16.52 -13.14 -10.25
CA GLU A 306 17.92 -12.88 -9.86
C GLU A 306 18.01 -11.79 -8.76
N ARG A 307 17.10 -10.79 -8.79
CA ARG A 307 16.92 -9.80 -7.72
C ARG A 307 16.37 -10.43 -6.44
N CYS A 308 15.40 -11.34 -6.54
CA CYS A 308 14.84 -12.08 -5.40
C CYS A 308 15.88 -12.95 -4.69
N GLU A 309 16.75 -13.66 -5.42
CA GLU A 309 17.84 -14.44 -4.81
C GLU A 309 18.78 -13.55 -3.96
N ARG A 310 19.12 -12.36 -4.46
CA ARG A 310 19.94 -11.38 -3.72
C ARG A 310 19.21 -10.84 -2.48
N ILE A 311 17.94 -10.49 -2.61
CA ILE A 311 17.07 -10.05 -1.50
C ILE A 311 17.05 -11.08 -0.38
N TYR A 312 16.89 -12.35 -0.71
CA TYR A 312 16.77 -13.43 0.26
C TYR A 312 18.08 -13.64 1.04
N ALA A 313 19.21 -13.59 0.35
CA ALA A 313 20.54 -13.67 0.95
C ALA A 313 20.83 -12.46 1.88
N ASP A 314 20.40 -11.25 1.48
CA ASP A 314 20.56 -10.03 2.28
C ASP A 314 19.70 -10.08 3.56
N MET A 315 18.42 -10.47 3.45
CA MET A 315 17.53 -10.64 4.60
C MET A 315 18.07 -11.70 5.59
N ILE A 316 18.60 -12.83 5.09
CA ILE A 316 19.25 -13.85 5.95
C ILE A 316 20.45 -13.28 6.70
N LYS A 317 21.34 -12.56 5.99
CA LYS A 317 22.53 -11.92 6.56
C LYS A 317 22.17 -10.87 7.63
N PHE A 318 21.14 -10.07 7.38
CA PHE A 318 20.64 -9.07 8.32
C PHE A 318 20.02 -9.72 9.56
N ALA A 319 19.15 -10.73 9.35
CA ALA A 319 18.52 -11.48 10.43
C ALA A 319 19.55 -12.13 11.38
N GLN A 320 20.58 -12.78 10.84
CA GLN A 320 21.68 -13.38 11.62
C GLN A 320 22.49 -12.37 12.46
N ALA A 321 22.54 -11.09 12.03
CA ALA A 321 23.15 -10.04 12.84
C ALA A 321 22.30 -9.69 14.07
N LEU A 322 20.96 -9.73 13.96
CA LEU A 322 20.03 -9.49 15.06
C LEU A 322 19.93 -10.69 16.01
N GLY A 323 19.68 -11.90 15.51
CA GLY A 323 19.60 -13.10 16.34
C GLY A 323 18.95 -14.31 15.67
N PRO A 324 18.56 -15.34 16.44
CA PRO A 324 17.85 -16.49 15.92
C PRO A 324 16.47 -16.11 15.37
N TYR A 325 15.99 -16.85 14.39
CA TYR A 325 14.60 -16.75 13.93
C TYR A 325 13.64 -17.15 15.06
N LEU A 326 12.49 -16.49 15.11
CA LEU A 326 11.35 -16.96 15.88
C LEU A 326 10.86 -18.27 15.25
N PRO A 327 10.73 -19.39 16.02
CA PRO A 327 10.35 -20.68 15.44
C PRO A 327 8.99 -20.64 14.72
N GLY A 328 8.95 -21.16 13.50
CA GLY A 328 7.78 -21.05 12.61
C GLY A 328 7.66 -19.72 11.87
N SER A 329 8.67 -18.84 11.96
CA SER A 329 8.80 -17.59 11.22
C SER A 329 10.22 -17.37 10.69
N GLU A 330 10.88 -18.49 10.36
CA GLU A 330 12.09 -18.55 9.55
C GLU A 330 11.89 -17.84 8.19
N PRO A 331 12.96 -17.42 7.50
CA PRO A 331 12.89 -16.81 6.18
C PRO A 331 12.00 -17.58 5.20
N HIS A 332 11.04 -16.87 4.59
CA HIS A 332 10.20 -17.36 3.50
C HIS A 332 9.67 -16.22 2.63
N TRP A 333 9.25 -16.55 1.42
CA TRP A 333 8.48 -15.65 0.56
C TRP A 333 7.01 -15.62 0.97
N ARG A 334 6.41 -14.43 0.97
CA ARG A 334 4.96 -14.29 1.11
C ARG A 334 4.25 -14.66 -0.20
N PRO A 335 2.98 -15.14 -0.17
CA PRO A 335 2.17 -15.32 -1.37
C PRO A 335 2.17 -14.05 -2.23
N TYR A 336 2.44 -14.20 -3.53
CA TYR A 336 2.63 -13.04 -4.39
C TYR A 336 1.33 -12.23 -4.53
N GLY A 337 1.43 -10.90 -4.49
CA GLY A 337 0.30 -9.98 -4.29
C GLY A 337 0.00 -9.60 -2.83
N GLN A 338 0.56 -10.32 -1.84
CA GLN A 338 0.34 -10.00 -0.42
C GLN A 338 1.10 -8.75 0.07
N ALA A 339 1.92 -8.12 -0.77
CA ALA A 339 2.43 -6.78 -0.48
C ALA A 339 1.34 -5.72 -0.56
N LEU A 340 0.27 -5.97 -1.33
CA LEU A 340 -0.77 -5.01 -1.69
C LEU A 340 -0.18 -3.74 -2.37
N HIS A 341 0.95 -3.90 -3.07
CA HIS A 341 1.68 -2.85 -3.77
C HIS A 341 1.45 -2.91 -5.29
N ALA A 342 0.34 -3.51 -5.72
CA ALA A 342 -0.06 -3.60 -7.11
C ALA A 342 -0.11 -2.22 -7.79
N CYS A 343 0.52 -2.07 -8.94
CA CYS A 343 0.59 -0.83 -9.71
C CYS A 343 0.77 -1.11 -11.22
N GLY A 344 0.92 -0.06 -12.03
CA GLY A 344 1.13 -0.14 -13.49
C GLY A 344 -0.13 -0.38 -14.34
N THR A 345 -1.21 -0.88 -13.74
CA THR A 345 -2.46 -1.28 -14.38
C THR A 345 -3.21 -0.17 -15.12
N THR A 346 -3.12 1.07 -14.67
CA THR A 346 -3.55 2.28 -15.39
C THR A 346 -2.35 3.21 -15.63
N ARG A 347 -1.22 2.67 -16.09
CA ARG A 347 0.04 3.42 -16.08
C ARG A 347 -0.05 4.76 -16.83
N ILE A 348 0.61 5.73 -16.21
CA ILE A 348 0.88 7.06 -16.73
C ILE A 348 2.05 6.98 -17.74
N GLY A 349 1.98 7.77 -18.81
CA GLY A 349 3.05 7.92 -19.80
C GLY A 349 2.72 8.96 -20.87
N SER A 350 3.72 9.39 -21.63
CA SER A 350 3.52 10.37 -22.72
C SER A 350 3.01 9.76 -24.04
N ASP A 351 2.98 8.43 -24.14
CA ASP A 351 2.62 7.67 -25.35
C ASP A 351 1.35 6.83 -25.13
N PRO A 352 0.22 7.10 -25.82
CA PRO A 352 -1.03 6.36 -25.66
C PRO A 352 -0.96 4.91 -26.16
N THR A 353 0.05 4.54 -26.96
CA THR A 353 0.21 3.14 -27.40
C THR A 353 0.77 2.23 -26.31
N THR A 354 1.44 2.80 -25.29
CA THR A 354 2.00 2.06 -24.14
C THR A 354 1.42 2.46 -22.78
N SER A 355 0.61 3.52 -22.68
CA SER A 355 0.02 4.00 -21.43
C SER A 355 -1.52 4.11 -21.50
N VAL A 356 -2.15 4.30 -20.35
CA VAL A 356 -3.60 4.51 -20.19
C VAL A 356 -3.88 5.99 -19.90
N LEU A 357 -3.03 6.62 -19.08
CA LEU A 357 -3.14 8.01 -18.66
C LEU A 357 -1.98 8.85 -19.23
N ASP A 358 -2.26 10.11 -19.55
CA ASP A 358 -1.25 11.12 -19.85
C ASP A 358 -0.50 11.56 -18.56
N PRO A 359 0.61 12.32 -18.66
CA PRO A 359 1.42 12.70 -17.50
C PRO A 359 0.73 13.53 -16.40
N TYR A 360 -0.51 13.98 -16.63
CA TYR A 360 -1.36 14.67 -15.66
C TYR A 360 -2.47 13.75 -15.11
N SER A 361 -2.28 12.44 -15.20
CA SER A 361 -3.20 11.37 -14.78
C SER A 361 -4.56 11.38 -15.49
N ARG A 362 -4.65 11.90 -16.73
CA ARG A 362 -5.90 11.96 -17.49
C ARG A 362 -5.96 10.91 -18.60
N LEU A 363 -7.12 10.29 -18.87
CA LEU A 363 -7.27 9.39 -20.02
C LEU A 363 -6.90 10.08 -21.34
N HIS A 364 -6.04 9.44 -22.15
CA HIS A 364 -5.60 9.96 -23.45
C HIS A 364 -6.75 10.23 -24.44
N ASP A 365 -7.86 9.51 -24.31
CA ASP A 365 -9.03 9.61 -25.18
C ASP A 365 -10.23 10.39 -24.56
N HIS A 366 -10.20 10.68 -23.25
CA HIS A 366 -11.29 11.37 -22.55
C HIS A 366 -10.80 12.59 -21.76
N GLN A 367 -11.10 13.79 -22.27
CA GLN A 367 -10.59 15.06 -21.73
C GLN A 367 -11.05 15.42 -20.31
N ASN A 368 -12.04 14.70 -19.76
CA ASN A 368 -12.65 14.97 -18.45
C ASN A 368 -12.63 13.76 -17.50
N VAL A 369 -11.82 12.73 -17.77
CA VAL A 369 -11.67 11.53 -16.93
C VAL A 369 -10.21 11.35 -16.52
N TYR A 370 -9.99 11.12 -15.23
CA TYR A 370 -8.71 10.99 -14.53
C TYR A 370 -8.73 9.74 -13.62
#